data_AF-A0A367LXV9-F1
#
_entry.id   AF-A0A367LXV9-F1
#
_cell.length_a   1.000
_cell.length_b   1.000
_cell.length_c   1.000
_cell.angle_alpha   90.00
_cell.angle_beta   90.00
_cell.angle_gamma   90.00
#
_symmetry.space_group_name_H-M   'P 1'
#
loop_
_entity.id
_entity.type
_entity.pdbx_description
1 polymer ?
#
loop_
_entity_poly.entity_id
_entity_poly.type
_entity_poly.pdbx_seq_one_letter_code
_entity_poly.pdbx_strand_id
1 'polypeptide(L)'
;AADVLTDHIEELQRRSDLGGTLDGLSTGIGDLDQKLMGLKPGDMVVIAGRPAMGKTALAINIAEHVACDLGDPALVVSLEMTNGGLMDRILASLGRIPLTAIKDGSAPSSHGAELGSASLKVKRS
;
A
#
# COMPACT_ATOMS: atom_id res chain seq x y z
N ALA A 1 13.20 -32.73 -11.37
CA ALA A 1 14.47 -32.05 -11.04
C ALA A 1 14.99 -31.26 -12.23
N ALA A 2 15.06 -31.86 -13.43
CA ALA A 2 15.36 -31.13 -14.66
C ALA A 2 14.30 -30.05 -14.96
N ASP A 3 13.00 -30.37 -14.83
CA ASP A 3 11.92 -29.41 -15.12
C ASP A 3 11.96 -28.16 -14.23
N VAL A 4 12.17 -28.36 -12.92
CA VAL A 4 12.31 -27.26 -11.94
C VAL A 4 13.50 -26.35 -12.25
N LEU A 5 14.60 -26.92 -12.77
CA LEU A 5 15.76 -26.13 -13.14
C LEU A 5 15.48 -25.30 -14.40
N THR A 6 14.77 -25.86 -15.38
CA THR A 6 14.35 -25.13 -16.59
C THR A 6 13.45 -23.95 -16.22
N ASP A 7 12.41 -24.17 -15.41
CA ASP A 7 11.50 -23.11 -14.97
C ASP A 7 12.25 -22.00 -14.21
N HIS A 8 13.24 -22.36 -13.39
CA HIS A 8 14.02 -21.39 -12.65
C HIS A 8 14.96 -20.57 -13.53
N ILE A 9 15.51 -21.17 -14.60
CA ILE A 9 16.34 -20.45 -15.57
C ILE A 9 15.51 -19.38 -16.30
N GLU A 10 14.28 -19.71 -16.68
CA GLU A 10 13.36 -18.75 -17.32
C GLU A 10 13.06 -17.55 -16.39
N GLU A 11 12.84 -17.80 -15.10
CA GLU A 11 12.65 -16.73 -14.10
C GLU A 11 13.90 -15.85 -13.94
N LEU A 12 15.11 -16.44 -13.94
CA LEU A 12 16.36 -15.68 -13.88
C LEU A 12 16.56 -14.81 -15.13
N GLN A 13 16.21 -15.32 -16.31
CA GLN A 13 16.25 -14.55 -17.55
C GLN A 13 15.27 -13.38 -17.50
N ARG A 14 14.01 -13.63 -17.07
CA ARG A 14 13.01 -12.57 -16.88
C ARG A 14 13.50 -11.46 -15.96
N ARG A 15 14.16 -11.81 -14.85
CA ARG A 15 14.76 -10.82 -13.93
C ARG A 15 15.93 -10.06 -14.55
N SER A 16 16.74 -10.73 -15.37
CA SER A 16 17.81 -10.08 -16.12
C SER A 16 17.26 -9.05 -17.12
N ASP A 17 16.18 -9.40 -17.82
CA ASP A 17 15.53 -8.54 -18.82
C ASP A 17 14.92 -7.26 -18.21
N LEU A 18 14.52 -7.33 -16.93
CA LEU A 18 14.09 -6.16 -16.17
C LEU A 18 15.21 -5.14 -15.92
N GLY A 19 16.48 -5.48 -16.16
CA GLY A 19 17.60 -4.53 -16.12
C GLY A 19 17.81 -3.88 -14.75
N GLY A 20 17.48 -4.57 -13.66
CA GLY A 20 17.57 -4.05 -12.29
C GLY A 20 16.39 -3.17 -11.87
N THR A 21 15.30 -3.14 -12.63
CA THR A 21 14.04 -2.54 -12.19
C THR A 21 13.33 -3.40 -11.13
N LEU A 22 12.29 -2.83 -10.51
CA LEU A 22 11.54 -3.50 -9.47
C LEU A 22 10.87 -4.77 -10.01
N ASP A 23 11.13 -5.90 -9.37
CA ASP A 23 10.63 -7.21 -9.79
C ASP A 23 9.44 -7.66 -8.92
N GLY A 24 8.43 -6.82 -8.74
CA GLY A 24 7.31 -7.13 -7.85
C GLY A 24 6.42 -5.94 -7.63
N LEU A 25 5.48 -6.07 -6.71
CA LEU A 25 4.56 -4.99 -6.38
C LEU A 25 5.29 -3.93 -5.53
N SER A 26 5.25 -2.67 -5.96
CA SER A 26 5.81 -1.55 -5.21
C SER A 26 5.09 -1.36 -3.87
N THR A 27 5.86 -1.13 -2.80
CA THR A 27 5.32 -0.75 -1.50
C THR A 27 4.99 0.73 -1.40
N GLY A 28 5.45 1.53 -2.37
CA GLY A 28 5.37 2.99 -2.36
C GLY A 28 6.45 3.65 -1.49
N ILE A 29 7.39 2.85 -0.96
CA ILE A 29 8.50 3.30 -0.11
C ILE A 29 9.79 2.89 -0.80
N GLY A 30 10.41 3.82 -1.53
CA GLY A 30 11.57 3.53 -2.39
C GLY A 30 12.72 2.79 -1.67
N ASP A 31 13.04 3.17 -0.44
CA ASP A 31 14.09 2.50 0.35
C ASP A 31 13.73 1.06 0.73
N LEU A 32 12.44 0.76 0.91
CA LEU A 32 11.96 -0.58 1.20
C LEU A 32 11.91 -1.41 -0.09
N ASP A 33 11.45 -0.82 -1.18
CA ASP A 33 11.39 -1.42 -2.50
C ASP A 33 12.78 -1.82 -3.01
N GLN A 34 13.80 -1.00 -2.78
CA GLN A 34 15.19 -1.35 -3.10
C GLN A 34 15.72 -2.54 -2.29
N LYS A 35 15.28 -2.70 -1.04
CA LYS A 35 15.72 -3.80 -0.17
C LYS A 35 14.98 -5.10 -0.44
N LEU A 36 13.70 -5.02 -0.79
CA LEU A 36 12.84 -6.18 -1.02
C LEU A 36 12.77 -6.58 -2.50
N MET A 37 13.11 -5.68 -3.42
CA MET A 37 12.81 -5.80 -4.85
C MET A 37 11.32 -5.96 -5.13
N GLY A 38 10.50 -5.22 -4.36
CA GLY A 38 9.03 -5.29 -4.37
C GLY A 38 8.47 -6.50 -3.62
N LEU A 39 7.15 -6.54 -3.45
CA LEU A 39 6.44 -7.68 -2.87
C LEU A 39 6.21 -8.73 -3.96
N LYS A 40 6.68 -9.97 -3.74
CA LYS A 40 6.59 -11.04 -4.72
C LYS A 40 5.29 -11.85 -4.57
N PRO A 41 4.71 -12.35 -5.66
CA PRO A 41 3.61 -13.31 -5.58
C PRO A 41 4.03 -14.58 -4.82
N GLY A 42 3.16 -15.04 -3.90
CA GLY A 42 3.38 -16.25 -3.10
C GLY A 42 4.09 -16.03 -1.76
N ASP A 43 4.67 -14.84 -1.54
CA ASP A 43 5.33 -14.53 -0.27
C ASP A 43 4.33 -14.13 0.82
N MET A 44 4.60 -14.58 2.04
CA MET A 44 3.92 -14.11 3.25
C MET A 44 4.78 -13.06 3.95
N VAL A 45 4.36 -11.80 3.88
CA VAL A 45 5.07 -10.67 4.52
C VAL A 45 4.44 -10.32 5.86
N VAL A 46 5.25 -10.22 6.91
CA VAL A 46 4.79 -9.91 8.27
C VAL A 46 5.29 -8.54 8.71
N ILE A 47 4.35 -7.63 9.02
CA ILE A 47 4.64 -6.33 9.63
C ILE A 47 4.47 -6.43 11.15
N ALA A 48 5.58 -6.49 11.87
CA ALA A 48 5.60 -6.62 13.33
C ALA A 48 6.16 -5.38 14.04
N GLY A 49 5.81 -5.21 15.31
CA GLY A 49 6.19 -4.03 16.10
C GLY A 49 5.29 -3.83 17.33
N ARG A 50 5.75 -3.06 18.31
CA ARG A 50 4.98 -2.79 19.54
C ARG A 50 3.71 -1.96 19.27
N PRO A 51 2.73 -1.92 20.19
CA PRO A 51 1.61 -0.99 20.10
C PRO A 51 2.09 0.44 19.81
N ALA A 52 1.29 1.19 19.04
CA ALA A 52 1.59 2.55 18.58
C ALA A 52 2.81 2.73 17.64
N MET A 53 3.52 1.68 17.24
CA MET A 53 4.65 1.77 16.29
C MET A 53 4.23 1.90 14.81
N GLY A 54 2.96 2.20 14.52
CA GLY A 54 2.52 2.48 13.16
C GLY A 54 2.28 1.29 12.23
N LYS A 55 2.29 0.03 12.71
CA LYS A 55 2.08 -1.19 11.89
C LYS A 55 0.87 -1.09 10.95
N THR A 56 -0.30 -0.75 11.51
CA THR A 56 -1.55 -0.64 10.75
C THR A 56 -1.49 0.50 9.74
N ALA A 57 -0.84 1.62 10.10
CA ALA A 57 -0.66 2.74 9.17
C ALA A 57 0.24 2.33 8.00
N LEU A 58 1.35 1.65 8.27
CA LEU A 58 2.23 1.13 7.23
C LEU A 58 1.51 0.16 6.28
N ALA A 59 0.76 -0.79 6.84
CA ALA A 59 0.00 -1.75 6.03
C ALA A 59 -1.06 -1.06 5.15
N ILE A 60 -1.79 -0.08 5.70
CA ILE A 60 -2.78 0.69 4.95
C ILE A 60 -2.11 1.53 3.87
N ASN A 61 -0.99 2.18 4.14
CA ASN A 61 -0.30 3.01 3.15
C ASN A 61 0.20 2.18 1.96
N ILE A 62 0.70 0.96 2.21
CA ILE A 62 1.08 0.03 1.14
C ILE A 62 -0.16 -0.35 0.31
N ALA A 63 -1.26 -0.73 0.97
CA ALA A 63 -2.50 -1.09 0.28
C ALA A 63 -3.11 0.10 -0.51
N GLU A 64 -3.04 1.31 0.05
CA GLU A 64 -3.45 2.56 -0.59
C GLU A 64 -2.62 2.81 -1.84
N HIS A 65 -1.30 2.69 -1.78
CA HIS A 65 -0.42 2.88 -2.93
C HIS A 65 -0.76 1.88 -4.05
N VAL A 66 -0.93 0.60 -3.70
CA VAL A 66 -1.31 -0.46 -4.65
C VAL A 66 -2.65 -0.13 -5.33
N ALA A 67 -3.67 0.22 -4.54
CA ALA A 67 -5.01 0.45 -5.05
C ALA A 67 -5.16 1.79 -5.81
N CYS A 68 -4.59 2.87 -5.27
CA CYS A 68 -4.84 4.23 -5.76
C CYS A 68 -3.77 4.73 -6.74
N ASP A 69 -2.51 4.30 -6.62
CA ASP A 69 -1.42 4.80 -7.46
C ASP A 69 -1.02 3.80 -8.55
N LEU A 70 -0.96 2.50 -8.23
CA LEU A 70 -0.68 1.45 -9.23
C LEU A 70 -1.95 1.05 -10.00
N GLY A 71 -3.12 1.18 -9.37
CA GLY A 71 -4.41 0.78 -9.95
C GLY A 71 -4.69 -0.71 -9.88
N ASP A 72 -3.95 -1.44 -9.05
CA ASP A 72 -4.12 -2.87 -8.83
C ASP A 72 -5.08 -3.13 -7.65
N PRO A 73 -5.95 -4.15 -7.72
CA PRO A 73 -6.91 -4.42 -6.64
C PRO A 73 -6.22 -4.87 -5.35
N ALA A 74 -6.60 -4.27 -4.22
CA ALA A 74 -6.12 -4.64 -2.89
C ALA A 74 -7.27 -4.96 -1.92
N LEU A 75 -7.11 -6.03 -1.13
CA LEU A 75 -8.06 -6.42 -0.08
C LEU A 75 -7.47 -6.14 1.31
N VAL A 76 -8.16 -5.34 2.11
CA VAL A 76 -7.81 -5.09 3.50
C VAL A 76 -8.83 -5.76 4.42
N VAL A 77 -8.36 -6.66 5.27
CA VAL A 77 -9.18 -7.28 6.33
C VAL A 77 -8.70 -6.74 7.68
N SER A 78 -9.59 -6.04 8.39
CA SER A 78 -9.31 -5.46 9.70
C SER A 78 -10.07 -6.20 10.78
N LEU A 79 -9.34 -6.67 11.79
CA LEU A 79 -9.90 -7.38 12.95
C LEU A 79 -9.96 -6.52 14.22
N GLU A 80 -9.30 -5.36 14.22
CA GLU A 80 -9.21 -4.47 15.38
C GLU A 80 -9.97 -3.15 15.17
N MET A 81 -9.94 -2.62 13.96
CA MET A 81 -10.55 -1.32 13.62
C MET A 81 -11.80 -1.48 12.76
N THR A 82 -12.79 -0.62 13.01
CA THR A 82 -13.98 -0.52 12.17
C THR A 82 -13.64 -0.01 10.77
N ASN A 83 -14.49 -0.33 9.78
CA ASN A 83 -14.34 0.16 8.41
C ASN A 83 -14.31 1.69 8.34
N GLY A 84 -15.12 2.38 9.16
CA GLY A 84 -15.10 3.83 9.25
C GLY A 84 -13.76 4.37 9.74
N GLY A 85 -13.20 3.79 10.81
CA GLY A 85 -11.90 4.22 11.34
C GLY A 85 -10.72 3.95 10.39
N LEU A 86 -10.83 2.94 9.52
CA LEU A 86 -9.88 2.73 8.43
C LEU A 86 -10.05 3.79 7.34
N MET A 87 -11.29 4.06 6.92
CA MET A 87 -11.59 5.04 5.89
C MET A 87 -11.12 6.45 6.30
N ASP A 88 -11.30 6.84 7.56
CA ASP A 88 -10.77 8.09 8.10
C ASP A 88 -9.25 8.20 7.90
N ARG A 89 -8.51 7.10 8.12
CA ARG A 89 -7.05 7.06 7.93
C ARG A 89 -6.67 7.14 6.45
N ILE A 90 -7.39 6.43 5.58
CA ILE A 90 -7.16 6.45 4.13
C ILE A 90 -7.40 7.86 3.57
N LEU A 91 -8.51 8.49 3.93
CA LEU A 91 -8.82 9.86 3.50
C LEU A 91 -7.82 10.88 4.05
N ALA A 92 -7.40 10.73 5.32
CA ALA A 92 -6.34 11.56 5.90
C ALA A 92 -5.02 11.41 5.14
N SER A 93 -4.62 10.18 4.81
CA SER A 93 -3.39 9.87 4.09
C SER A 93 -3.40 10.45 2.68
N LEU A 94 -4.40 10.09 1.87
CA LEU A 94 -4.56 10.54 0.48
C LEU A 94 -4.70 12.06 0.36
N GLY A 95 -5.48 12.67 1.25
CA GLY A 95 -5.74 14.11 1.26
C GLY A 95 -4.65 14.92 1.95
N ARG A 96 -3.66 14.26 2.58
CA ARG A 96 -2.69 14.90 3.49
C ARG A 96 -3.36 15.80 4.54
N ILE A 97 -4.48 15.33 5.08
CA ILE A 97 -5.29 16.04 6.07
C ILE A 97 -4.92 15.52 7.46
N PRO A 98 -4.76 16.39 8.48
CA PRO A 98 -4.60 15.94 9.85
C PRO A 98 -5.76 15.04 10.26
N LEU A 99 -5.47 13.82 10.75
CA LEU A 99 -6.51 12.88 11.18
C LEU A 99 -7.42 13.46 12.26
N THR A 100 -6.91 14.37 13.09
CA THR A 100 -7.71 15.11 14.09
C THR A 100 -8.81 15.92 13.43
N ALA A 101 -8.55 16.60 12.31
CA ALA A 101 -9.53 17.41 11.60
C ALA A 101 -10.66 16.56 11.00
N ILE A 102 -10.36 15.31 10.62
CA ILE A 102 -11.40 14.36 10.19
C ILE A 102 -12.24 13.94 11.40
N LYS A 103 -11.60 13.61 12.52
CA LYS A 103 -12.28 13.12 13.73
C LYS A 103 -13.11 14.18 14.46
N ASP A 104 -12.68 15.44 14.44
CA ASP A 104 -13.39 16.56 15.06
C ASP A 104 -14.44 17.20 14.14
N GLY A 105 -14.52 16.74 12.88
CA GLY A 105 -15.50 17.19 11.90
C GLY A 105 -15.15 18.51 11.21
N SER A 106 -13.97 19.09 11.45
CA SER A 106 -13.54 20.35 10.83
C SER A 106 -12.97 20.18 9.41
N ALA A 107 -12.63 18.96 8.98
CA ALA A 107 -12.03 18.71 7.67
C ALA A 107 -12.83 19.25 6.47
N PRO A 108 -14.17 19.15 6.40
CA PRO A 108 -14.91 19.68 5.25
C PRO A 108 -14.81 21.20 5.07
N SER A 109 -14.70 21.95 6.17
CA SER A 109 -14.58 23.42 6.12
C SER A 109 -13.14 23.89 5.97
N SER A 110 -12.18 23.18 6.55
CA SER A 110 -10.76 23.55 6.54
C SER A 110 -9.95 22.97 5.37
N HIS A 111 -10.30 21.76 4.91
CA HIS A 111 -9.57 20.96 3.91
C HIS A 111 -10.53 20.33 2.88
N GLY A 112 -11.60 21.04 2.52
CA GLY A 112 -12.67 20.50 1.69
C GLY A 112 -12.22 20.09 0.28
N ALA A 113 -11.26 20.81 -0.31
CA ALA A 113 -10.72 20.49 -1.63
C ALA A 113 -9.90 19.20 -1.61
N GLU A 114 -9.03 19.07 -0.61
CA GLU A 114 -8.21 17.89 -0.36
C GLU A 114 -9.08 16.67 -0.10
N LEU A 115 -10.11 16.82 0.73
CA LEU A 115 -11.05 15.74 1.08
C LEU A 115 -11.83 15.26 -0.16
N GLY A 116 -12.27 16.21 -1.01
CA GLY A 116 -12.91 15.89 -2.28
C GLY A 116 -11.98 15.13 -3.23
N SER A 117 -10.73 15.57 -3.35
CA SER A 117 -9.72 14.91 -4.19
C SER A 117 -9.40 13.49 -3.72
N ALA A 118 -9.25 13.29 -2.41
CA ALA A 118 -9.00 11.99 -1.79
C ALA A 118 -10.18 11.03 -2.03
N SER A 119 -11.41 11.51 -1.84
CA SER A 119 -12.62 10.73 -2.07
C SER A 119 -12.75 10.25 -3.53
N LEU A 120 -12.30 11.05 -4.50
CA LEU A 120 -12.31 10.66 -5.91
C LEU A 120 -11.28 9.57 -6.22
N LYS A 121 -10.10 9.61 -5.58
CA LYS A 121 -9.09 8.55 -5.72
C LYS A 121 -9.62 7.22 -5.20
N VAL A 122 -10.19 7.20 -3.99
CA VAL A 122 -10.75 5.97 -3.38
C VAL A 122 -11.92 5.39 -4.20
N LYS A 123 -12.69 6.23 -4.91
CA LYS A 123 -13.77 5.72 -5.77
C LYS A 123 -13.27 5.09 -7.08
N ARG A 124 -12.03 5.39 -7.48
CA ARG A 124 -11.44 4.93 -8.74
C ARG A 124 -10.51 3.72 -8.56
N SER A 125 -10.06 3.47 -7.33
CA SER A 125 -9.31 2.29 -6.93
C SER A 125 -10.18 1.03 -6.86
#